data_AF-A0A136WH55-F1
#
_entry.id   AF-A0A136WH55-F1
#
_cell.length_a   1.000
_cell.length_b   1.000
_cell.length_c   1.000
_cell.angle_alpha   90.00
_cell.angle_beta   90.00
_cell.angle_gamma   90.00
#
_symmetry.space_group_name_H-M   'P 1'
#
loop_
_entity.id
_entity.type
_entity.pdbx_description
1 polymer ?
#
loop_
_entity_poly.entity_id
_entity_poly.type
_entity_poly.pdbx_seq_one_letter_code
_entity_poly.pdbx_strand_id
1 'polypeptide(L)'
;MQGFLKPYQVEQIKKKYPVGTKIQLDHMDGERDMPDGLLGEVKYVDDQGQLHMKWQNGRNLALVPNLDSFHILREAENENSENDECPDGCIRVLVVEPHKNPYVSTVKNDYRAMQELVGGCIEFVPLSELNCHLYCNDEGKLNGLTGNRRMDNGDIICGTFFICTDDGEGNDASLSNEQITYFSNRFHEPEFYSNTEAHSFAMEVGYADSKEEFLRMLGIVPEADENDFER
;
A
#
# COMPACT_ATOMS: atom_id res chain seq x y z
N MET A 1 -16.53 7.76 3.81
CA MET A 1 -17.10 6.83 2.81
C MET A 1 -16.06 5.73 2.58
N GLN A 2 -16.40 4.47 2.81
CA GLN A 2 -15.48 3.35 2.56
C GLN A 2 -15.18 3.31 1.06
N GLY A 3 -13.93 3.63 0.68
CA GLY A 3 -13.52 3.62 -0.71
C GLY A 3 -13.59 2.19 -1.26
N PHE A 4 -14.17 2.04 -2.44
CA PHE A 4 -14.14 0.76 -3.16
C PHE A 4 -12.69 0.36 -3.44
N LEU A 5 -12.40 -0.95 -3.37
CA LEU A 5 -11.10 -1.48 -3.76
C LEU A 5 -10.81 -1.13 -5.22
N LYS A 6 -9.59 -0.69 -5.49
CA LYS A 6 -9.10 -0.41 -6.84
C LYS A 6 -8.97 -1.72 -7.62
N PRO A 7 -9.08 -1.68 -8.97
CA PRO A 7 -9.02 -2.90 -9.79
C PRO A 7 -7.79 -3.77 -9.51
N TYR A 8 -6.61 -3.15 -9.36
CA TYR A 8 -5.38 -3.88 -9.06
C TYR A 8 -5.41 -4.57 -7.68
N GLN A 9 -6.10 -4.00 -6.68
CA GLN A 9 -6.24 -4.58 -5.35
C GLN A 9 -7.12 -5.82 -5.41
N VAL A 10 -8.21 -5.78 -6.18
CA VAL A 10 -9.09 -6.94 -6.41
C VAL A 10 -8.32 -8.05 -7.14
N GLU A 11 -7.50 -7.71 -8.13
CA GLU A 11 -6.61 -8.67 -8.79
C GLU A 11 -5.59 -9.30 -7.82
N GLN A 12 -5.08 -8.53 -6.84
CA GLN A 12 -4.21 -9.09 -5.80
C GLN A 12 -4.94 -10.11 -4.93
N ILE A 13 -6.16 -9.78 -4.51
CA ILE A 13 -6.97 -10.69 -3.71
C ILE A 13 -7.25 -11.97 -4.50
N LYS A 14 -7.57 -11.87 -5.80
CA LYS A 14 -7.75 -13.03 -6.70
C LYS A 14 -6.49 -13.88 -6.82
N LYS A 15 -5.30 -13.26 -6.89
CA LYS A 15 -4.00 -13.97 -6.94
C LYS A 15 -3.63 -14.63 -5.61
N LYS A 16 -3.88 -13.94 -4.49
CA LYS A 16 -3.54 -14.41 -3.12
C LYS A 16 -4.46 -15.54 -2.66
N TYR A 17 -5.73 -15.50 -3.08
CA TYR A 17 -6.78 -16.44 -2.69
C TYR A 17 -7.42 -17.09 -3.93
N PRO A 18 -6.67 -17.91 -4.69
CA PRO A 18 -7.25 -18.65 -5.80
C PRO A 18 -8.35 -19.61 -5.34
N VAL A 19 -9.18 -20.04 -6.29
CA VAL A 19 -10.20 -21.08 -6.02
C VAL A 19 -9.53 -22.31 -5.43
N GLY A 20 -10.07 -22.82 -4.32
CA GLY A 20 -9.52 -23.96 -3.59
C GLY A 20 -8.61 -23.61 -2.39
N THR A 21 -8.29 -22.33 -2.16
CA THR A 21 -7.53 -21.95 -0.96
C THR A 21 -8.33 -22.29 0.31
N LYS A 22 -7.70 -23.05 1.21
CA LYS A 22 -8.26 -23.39 2.53
C LYS A 22 -7.99 -22.24 3.50
N ILE A 23 -9.03 -21.79 4.20
CA ILE A 23 -8.97 -20.68 5.16
C ILE A 23 -9.57 -21.12 6.48
N GLN A 24 -8.97 -20.69 7.58
CA GLN A 24 -9.56 -20.73 8.92
C GLN A 24 -9.98 -19.32 9.31
N LEU A 25 -11.23 -19.17 9.75
CA LEU A 25 -11.75 -17.93 10.31
C LEU A 25 -11.18 -17.71 11.71
N ASP A 26 -10.67 -16.52 11.97
CA ASP A 26 -10.20 -16.14 13.31
C ASP A 26 -11.27 -15.39 14.08
N HIS A 27 -11.96 -14.44 13.43
CA HIS A 27 -13.08 -13.70 14.03
C HIS A 27 -13.94 -12.99 12.96
N MET A 28 -15.25 -12.92 13.19
CA MET A 28 -16.20 -12.18 12.36
C MET A 28 -17.29 -11.51 13.21
N ASP A 29 -17.41 -10.19 13.11
CA ASP A 29 -18.32 -9.42 13.95
C ASP A 29 -19.80 -9.63 13.57
N GLY A 30 -20.65 -9.82 14.58
CA GLY A 30 -22.11 -9.79 14.44
C GLY A 30 -22.78 -11.08 13.92
N GLU A 31 -22.02 -12.11 13.57
CA GLU A 31 -22.54 -13.33 12.93
C GLU A 31 -22.49 -14.55 13.86
N ARG A 32 -23.63 -14.89 14.48
CA ARG A 32 -23.72 -15.95 15.52
C ARG A 32 -23.39 -17.36 15.02
N ASP A 33 -23.56 -17.61 13.73
CA ASP A 33 -23.34 -18.91 13.12
C ASP A 33 -21.91 -19.07 12.56
N MET A 34 -21.02 -18.11 12.81
CA MET A 34 -19.65 -18.06 12.32
C MET A 34 -18.65 -18.12 13.49
N PRO A 35 -18.44 -19.29 14.12
CA PRO A 35 -17.52 -19.41 15.24
C PRO A 35 -16.05 -19.29 14.78
N ASP A 36 -15.22 -18.75 15.66
CA ASP A 36 -13.76 -18.73 15.50
C ASP A 36 -13.23 -20.17 15.32
N GLY A 37 -12.24 -20.32 14.44
CA GLY A 37 -11.71 -21.62 14.02
C GLY A 37 -12.51 -22.32 12.92
N LEU A 38 -13.62 -21.73 12.43
CA LEU A 38 -14.40 -22.31 11.35
C LEU A 38 -13.57 -22.39 10.06
N LEU A 39 -13.56 -23.56 9.44
CA LEU A 39 -12.80 -23.81 8.22
C LEU A 39 -13.69 -23.66 6.98
N GLY A 40 -13.10 -23.10 5.93
CA GLY A 40 -13.73 -22.92 4.64
C GLY A 40 -12.75 -23.01 3.47
N GLU A 41 -13.31 -23.10 2.27
CA GLU A 41 -12.56 -23.12 1.02
C GLU A 41 -13.06 -21.99 0.10
N VAL A 42 -12.13 -21.29 -0.56
CA VAL A 42 -12.48 -20.22 -1.51
C VAL A 42 -13.12 -20.83 -2.76
N LYS A 43 -14.36 -20.43 -3.07
CA LYS A 43 -15.05 -20.80 -4.33
C LYS A 43 -14.67 -19.87 -5.47
N TYR A 44 -14.62 -18.57 -5.22
CA TYR A 44 -14.16 -17.53 -6.13
C TYR A 44 -14.01 -16.20 -5.38
N VAL A 45 -13.33 -15.24 -5.99
CA VAL A 45 -13.25 -13.85 -5.52
C VAL A 45 -14.00 -12.97 -6.51
N ASP A 46 -14.93 -12.15 -6.03
CA ASP A 46 -15.72 -11.27 -6.90
C ASP A 46 -14.95 -10.02 -7.35
N ASP A 47 -15.62 -9.11 -8.06
CA ASP A 47 -15.04 -7.85 -8.55
C ASP A 47 -14.94 -6.77 -7.47
N GLN A 48 -15.47 -7.02 -6.27
CA GLN A 48 -15.31 -6.17 -5.09
C GLN A 48 -14.23 -6.68 -4.14
N GLY A 49 -13.55 -7.78 -4.47
CA GLY A 49 -12.51 -8.37 -3.64
C GLY A 49 -13.05 -9.17 -2.45
N GLN A 50 -14.33 -9.55 -2.45
CA GLN A 50 -14.89 -10.43 -1.43
C GLN A 50 -14.62 -11.90 -1.82
N LEU A 51 -14.19 -12.69 -0.84
CA LEU A 51 -13.93 -14.12 -1.04
C LEU A 51 -15.23 -14.87 -0.78
N HIS A 52 -15.81 -15.46 -1.82
CA HIS A 52 -16.98 -16.30 -1.68
C HIS A 52 -16.55 -17.68 -1.19
N MET A 53 -16.96 -18.01 0.02
CA MET A 53 -16.47 -19.19 0.73
C MET A 53 -17.44 -20.37 0.66
N LYS A 54 -16.89 -21.58 0.77
CA LYS A 54 -17.60 -22.81 1.12
C LYS A 54 -17.23 -23.18 2.55
N TRP A 55 -18.06 -22.81 3.51
CA TRP A 55 -17.81 -23.11 4.92
C TRP A 55 -18.26 -24.52 5.31
N GLN A 56 -17.57 -25.13 6.28
CA GLN A 56 -17.92 -26.47 6.78
C GLN A 56 -19.28 -26.54 7.48
N ASN A 57 -19.72 -25.44 8.09
CA ASN A 57 -21.05 -25.30 8.69
C ASN A 57 -22.18 -25.12 7.65
N GLY A 58 -21.86 -25.13 6.34
CA GLY A 58 -22.82 -24.98 5.26
C GLY A 58 -23.21 -23.53 4.92
N ARG A 59 -22.61 -22.53 5.59
CA ARG A 59 -22.82 -21.11 5.27
C ARG A 59 -22.11 -20.73 3.96
N ASN A 60 -22.59 -19.66 3.32
CA ASN A 60 -22.03 -19.08 2.10
C ASN A 60 -21.61 -17.62 2.28
N LEU A 61 -21.35 -17.19 3.52
CA LEU A 61 -20.98 -15.81 3.80
C LEU A 61 -19.58 -15.52 3.23
N ALA A 62 -19.42 -14.35 2.60
CA ALA A 62 -18.16 -13.95 1.99
C ALA A 62 -17.21 -13.36 3.05
N LEU A 63 -15.89 -13.50 2.84
CA LEU A 63 -14.89 -12.78 3.63
C LEU A 63 -14.48 -11.49 2.92
N VAL A 64 -14.30 -10.43 3.70
CA VAL A 64 -13.73 -9.16 3.27
C VAL A 64 -12.33 -9.07 3.89
N PRO A 65 -11.23 -9.17 3.10
CA PRO A 65 -9.86 -9.23 3.62
C PRO A 65 -9.44 -8.10 4.56
N ASN A 66 -10.09 -6.93 4.47
CA ASN A 66 -9.77 -5.75 5.29
C ASN A 66 -10.71 -5.56 6.50
N LEU A 67 -11.70 -6.44 6.67
CA LEU A 67 -12.71 -6.33 7.72
C LEU A 67 -12.73 -7.59 8.59
N ASP A 68 -12.61 -8.76 7.99
CA ASP A 68 -12.65 -10.05 8.68
C ASP A 68 -11.24 -10.54 9.03
N SER A 69 -11.11 -11.21 10.17
CA SER A 69 -9.84 -11.80 10.62
C SER A 69 -9.80 -13.29 10.26
N PHE A 70 -8.77 -13.73 9.52
CA PHE A 70 -8.60 -15.12 9.09
C PHE A 70 -7.16 -15.39 8.62
N HIS A 71 -6.81 -16.68 8.48
CA HIS A 71 -5.52 -17.10 7.93
C HIS A 71 -5.66 -18.28 6.95
N ILE A 72 -4.70 -18.39 6.02
CA ILE A 72 -4.65 -19.48 5.04
C ILE A 72 -4.07 -20.73 5.71
N LEU A 73 -4.79 -21.85 5.60
CA LEU A 73 -4.26 -23.16 5.96
C LEU A 73 -3.43 -23.70 4.80
N ARG A 74 -2.11 -23.53 4.90
CA ARG A 74 -1.17 -24.23 4.01
C ARG A 74 -0.92 -25.63 4.58
N GLU A 75 -1.16 -26.66 3.77
CA GLU A 75 -0.52 -27.96 4.02
C GLU A 75 0.99 -27.68 3.96
N ALA A 76 1.69 -27.96 5.06
CA ALA A 76 3.09 -27.62 5.22
C ALA A 76 3.97 -28.37 4.19
N GLU A 77 4.06 -27.82 2.98
CA GLU A 77 5.19 -28.03 2.09
C GLU A 77 6.32 -27.14 2.62
N ASN A 78 7.13 -27.75 3.49
CA ASN A 78 8.50 -27.37 3.83
C ASN A 78 8.75 -25.87 4.01
N GLU A 79 8.62 -25.43 5.26
CA GLU A 79 9.47 -24.41 5.85
C GLU A 79 10.92 -24.57 5.34
N ASN A 80 11.35 -23.71 4.42
CA ASN A 80 12.74 -23.39 4.12
C ASN A 80 12.82 -22.27 3.06
N SER A 81 12.43 -21.05 3.45
CA SER A 81 13.05 -19.82 2.96
C SER A 81 12.65 -18.63 3.85
N GLU A 82 12.62 -18.84 5.17
CA GLU A 82 12.71 -17.76 6.15
C GLU A 82 14.15 -17.76 6.63
N ASN A 83 15.02 -17.07 5.90
CA ASN A 83 16.30 -16.50 6.33
C ASN A 83 17.00 -15.91 5.09
N ASP A 84 16.33 -14.95 4.43
CA ASP A 84 17.07 -13.89 3.74
C ASP A 84 17.49 -12.91 4.83
N GLU A 85 18.48 -13.29 5.64
CA GLU A 85 19.08 -12.38 6.62
C GLU A 85 19.71 -11.22 5.81
N CYS A 86 19.07 -10.06 5.86
CA CYS A 86 19.72 -8.84 5.38
C CYS A 86 20.99 -8.62 6.21
N PRO A 87 22.12 -8.27 5.58
CA PRO A 87 23.33 -7.91 6.31
C PRO A 87 23.03 -6.85 7.38
N ASP A 88 23.80 -6.86 8.46
CA ASP A 88 23.61 -5.92 9.56
C ASP A 88 23.56 -4.46 9.08
N GLY A 89 22.59 -3.71 9.58
CA GLY A 89 22.31 -2.33 9.17
C GLY A 89 21.76 -2.17 7.75
N CYS A 90 21.34 -3.24 7.07
CA CYS A 90 20.67 -3.18 5.78
C CYS A 90 19.20 -3.59 5.88
N ILE A 91 18.38 -3.01 5.00
CA ILE A 91 16.95 -3.32 4.87
C ILE A 91 16.63 -3.84 3.48
N ARG A 92 15.67 -4.75 3.42
CA ARG A 92 15.10 -5.26 2.17
C ARG A 92 14.03 -4.30 1.68
N VAL A 93 14.22 -3.76 0.49
CA VAL A 93 13.34 -2.76 -0.12
C VAL A 93 12.88 -3.22 -1.49
N LEU A 94 11.80 -2.61 -1.99
CA LEU A 94 11.37 -2.76 -3.38
C LEU A 94 11.80 -1.53 -4.17
N VAL A 95 12.67 -1.69 -5.17
CA VAL A 95 13.13 -0.60 -6.03
C VAL A 95 12.29 -0.56 -7.30
N VAL A 96 11.91 0.65 -7.72
CA VAL A 96 11.16 0.90 -8.95
C VAL A 96 11.88 1.96 -9.76
N GLU A 97 12.46 1.55 -10.87
CA GLU A 97 13.11 2.46 -11.83
C GLU A 97 12.16 2.82 -12.98
N PRO A 98 12.32 3.99 -13.61
CA PRO A 98 11.55 4.35 -14.80
C PRO A 98 11.65 3.29 -15.88
N HIS A 99 10.52 2.96 -16.49
CA HIS A 99 10.41 2.00 -17.59
C HIS A 99 10.85 0.56 -17.27
N LYS A 100 11.00 0.20 -15.99
CA LYS A 100 11.33 -1.16 -15.56
C LYS A 100 10.29 -1.71 -14.61
N ASN A 101 10.26 -3.04 -14.50
CA ASN A 101 9.49 -3.74 -13.49
C ASN A 101 10.17 -3.57 -12.12
N PRO A 102 9.39 -3.56 -11.03
CA PRO A 102 9.91 -3.48 -9.68
C PRO A 102 10.74 -4.72 -9.33
N TYR A 103 11.78 -4.54 -8.52
CA TYR A 103 12.64 -5.62 -8.07
C TYR A 103 13.07 -5.43 -6.61
N VAL A 104 13.32 -6.54 -5.93
CA VAL A 104 13.77 -6.53 -4.53
C VAL A 104 15.26 -6.24 -4.50
N SER A 105 15.68 -5.36 -3.59
CA SER A 105 17.08 -5.06 -3.32
C SER A 105 17.33 -4.94 -1.83
N THR A 106 18.59 -5.08 -1.44
CA THR A 106 19.05 -4.78 -0.09
C THR A 106 19.81 -3.47 -0.12
N VAL A 107 19.47 -2.56 0.78
CA VAL A 107 20.04 -1.20 0.85
C VAL A 107 20.47 -0.94 2.28
N LYS A 108 21.61 -0.29 2.46
CA LYS A 108 22.06 0.12 3.79
C LYS A 108 21.06 1.12 4.36
N ASN A 109 20.62 0.92 5.60
CA ASN A 109 19.66 1.76 6.29
C ASN A 109 20.33 3.03 6.81
N ASP A 110 20.87 3.83 5.89
CA ASP A 110 21.40 5.15 6.18
C ASP A 110 21.06 6.13 5.06
N TYR A 111 21.02 7.41 5.45
CA TYR A 111 20.64 8.51 4.59
C TYR A 111 21.46 8.59 3.29
N ARG A 112 22.77 8.29 3.34
CA ARG A 112 23.65 8.43 2.16
C ARG A 112 23.34 7.36 1.12
N ALA A 113 23.15 6.11 1.55
CA ALA A 113 22.81 5.02 0.65
C ALA A 113 21.45 5.24 -0.02
N MET A 114 20.47 5.76 0.73
CA MET A 114 19.14 6.09 0.20
C MET A 114 19.19 7.23 -0.82
N GLN A 115 19.95 8.29 -0.54
CA GLN A 115 20.17 9.40 -1.50
C GLN A 115 20.84 8.93 -2.79
N GLU A 116 21.84 8.05 -2.69
CA GLU A 116 22.51 7.48 -3.86
C GLU A 116 21.53 6.64 -4.70
N LEU A 117 20.67 5.86 -4.05
CA LEU A 117 19.67 5.02 -4.74
C LEU A 117 18.63 5.82 -5.52
N VAL A 118 18.11 6.92 -4.96
CA VAL A 118 17.12 7.78 -5.65
C VAL A 118 17.78 8.84 -6.54
N GLY A 119 19.10 9.03 -6.42
CA GLY A 119 19.88 9.99 -7.19
C GLY A 119 19.73 11.44 -6.76
N GLY A 120 19.58 11.73 -5.47
CA GLY A 120 19.41 13.10 -4.95
C GLY A 120 18.94 13.17 -3.51
N CYS A 121 18.43 14.32 -3.09
CA CYS A 121 17.77 14.46 -1.79
C CYS A 121 16.53 13.58 -1.73
N ILE A 122 16.35 12.86 -0.61
CA ILE A 122 15.18 12.00 -0.43
C ILE A 122 13.98 12.80 0.05
N GLU A 123 12.82 12.50 -0.53
CA GLU A 123 11.49 12.91 -0.07
C GLU A 123 10.78 11.68 0.50
N PHE A 124 10.13 11.83 1.65
CA PHE A 124 9.30 10.78 2.26
C PHE A 124 7.86 10.91 1.76
N VAL A 125 7.31 9.84 1.19
CA VAL A 125 5.92 9.80 0.71
C VAL A 125 5.19 8.61 1.34
N PRO A 126 4.18 8.82 2.20
CA PRO A 126 3.43 7.74 2.82
C PRO A 126 2.56 7.01 1.79
N LEU A 127 2.39 5.70 1.97
CA LEU A 127 1.46 4.86 1.21
C LEU A 127 0.29 4.48 2.12
N SER A 128 -0.93 4.50 1.57
CA SER A 128 -2.14 4.16 2.34
C SER A 128 -2.23 2.68 2.72
N GLU A 129 -1.48 1.83 2.04
CA GLU A 129 -1.59 0.38 2.14
C GLU A 129 -0.39 -0.24 2.86
N LEU A 130 -0.68 -1.20 3.74
CA LEU A 130 0.29 -2.08 4.40
C LEU A 130 1.36 -1.38 5.25
N ASN A 131 1.04 -0.19 5.79
CA ASN A 131 1.94 0.60 6.65
C ASN A 131 3.33 0.77 6.03
N CYS A 132 3.35 1.16 4.76
CA CYS A 132 4.57 1.36 4.01
C CYS A 132 4.69 2.81 3.56
N HIS A 133 5.89 3.18 3.15
CA HIS A 133 6.22 4.46 2.58
C HIS A 133 7.26 4.27 1.49
N LEU A 134 7.40 5.29 0.66
CA LEU A 134 8.46 5.32 -0.34
C LEU A 134 9.35 6.54 -0.14
N TYR A 135 10.57 6.38 -0.65
CA TYR A 135 11.51 7.46 -0.83
C TYR A 135 11.77 7.66 -2.31
N CYS A 136 11.67 8.92 -2.74
CA CYS A 136 12.00 9.36 -4.09
C CYS A 136 12.90 10.60 -4.04
N ASN A 137 13.32 11.07 -5.20
CA ASN A 137 14.11 12.28 -5.32
C ASN A 137 13.22 13.52 -5.20
N ASP A 138 13.44 14.34 -4.16
CA ASP A 138 12.70 15.58 -3.85
C ASP A 138 12.76 16.60 -5.00
N GLU A 139 13.87 16.61 -5.74
CA GLU A 139 14.05 17.50 -6.90
C GLU A 139 13.78 16.80 -8.23
N GLY A 140 13.25 15.57 -8.23
CA GLY A 140 13.15 14.73 -9.42
C GLY A 140 12.41 15.43 -10.57
N LYS A 141 11.32 16.13 -10.25
CA LYS A 141 10.59 16.91 -11.25
C LYS A 141 11.35 18.15 -11.71
N LEU A 142 11.93 18.89 -10.76
CA LEU A 142 12.66 20.13 -11.04
C LEU A 142 13.90 19.87 -11.92
N ASN A 143 14.54 18.72 -11.72
CA ASN A 143 15.73 18.29 -12.45
C ASN A 143 15.41 17.57 -13.78
N GLY A 144 14.13 17.43 -14.15
CA GLY A 144 13.74 16.82 -15.42
C GLY A 144 13.94 15.31 -15.47
N LEU A 145 13.89 14.61 -14.32
CA LEU A 145 14.04 13.16 -14.27
C LEU A 145 12.87 12.46 -14.98
N THR A 146 13.13 11.30 -15.56
CA THR A 146 12.10 10.55 -16.28
C THR A 146 10.93 10.17 -15.38
N GLY A 147 9.70 10.47 -15.81
CA GLY A 147 8.49 10.04 -15.11
C GLY A 147 8.42 8.52 -14.95
N ASN A 148 8.03 8.04 -13.78
CA ASN A 148 8.16 6.64 -13.39
C ASN A 148 6.81 5.96 -13.14
N ARG A 149 6.07 6.37 -12.11
CA ARG A 149 4.75 5.84 -11.76
C ARG A 149 3.81 6.93 -11.29
N ARG A 150 2.53 6.75 -11.57
CA ARG A 150 1.47 7.63 -11.06
C ARG A 150 1.03 7.16 -9.68
N MET A 151 0.92 8.11 -8.78
CA MET A 151 0.44 7.94 -7.42
C MET A 151 -1.08 8.11 -7.37
N ASP A 152 -1.66 7.68 -6.26
CA ASP A 152 -3.12 7.67 -6.09
C ASP A 152 -3.75 9.06 -6.04
N ASN A 153 -2.98 10.06 -5.63
CA ASN A 153 -3.34 11.48 -5.68
C ASN A 153 -3.24 12.08 -7.10
N GLY A 154 -2.90 11.26 -8.11
CA GLY A 154 -2.74 11.67 -9.49
C GLY A 154 -1.33 12.17 -9.82
N ASP A 155 -0.47 12.35 -8.83
CA ASP A 155 0.88 12.87 -9.04
C ASP A 155 1.82 11.85 -9.72
N ILE A 156 2.87 12.30 -10.39
CA ILE A 156 3.85 11.44 -11.07
C ILE A 156 5.19 11.54 -10.37
N ILE A 157 5.69 10.42 -9.87
CA ILE A 157 7.07 10.33 -9.36
C ILE A 157 8.04 10.37 -10.54
N CYS A 158 9.06 11.21 -10.45
CA CYS A 158 10.12 11.33 -11.47
C CYS A 158 11.45 10.78 -10.93
N GLY A 159 12.07 9.85 -11.67
CA GLY A 159 13.27 9.14 -11.25
C GLY A 159 12.98 7.84 -10.48
N THR A 160 14.04 7.20 -9.99
CA THR A 160 13.96 5.98 -9.20
C THR A 160 13.35 6.27 -7.83
N PHE A 161 12.49 5.38 -7.36
CA PHE A 161 12.03 5.37 -5.97
C PHE A 161 12.17 3.97 -5.38
N PHE A 162 12.14 3.87 -4.06
CA PHE A 162 12.09 2.59 -3.38
C PHE A 162 11.08 2.62 -2.23
N ILE A 163 10.58 1.44 -1.87
CA ILE A 163 9.56 1.24 -0.84
C ILE A 163 10.17 0.48 0.34
N CYS A 164 9.86 0.92 1.54
CA CYS A 164 10.13 0.23 2.80
C CYS A 164 8.92 0.34 3.74
N THR A 165 9.00 -0.35 4.86
CA THR A 165 8.03 -0.26 5.97
C THR A 165 8.72 0.41 7.15
N ASP A 166 7.98 0.81 8.18
CA ASP A 166 8.56 1.18 9.47
C ASP A 166 8.45 0.03 10.50
N ASP A 167 9.25 0.11 11.56
CA ASP A 167 9.28 -0.81 12.70
C ASP A 167 8.26 -0.48 13.81
N GLY A 168 7.42 0.53 13.63
CA GLY A 168 6.49 1.07 14.64
C GLY A 168 7.14 2.04 15.64
N GLU A 169 8.46 2.18 15.64
CA GLU A 169 9.22 3.13 16.47
C GLU A 169 9.75 4.33 15.64
N GLY A 170 9.43 4.33 14.34
CA GLY A 170 9.79 5.40 13.41
C GLY A 170 11.09 5.17 12.66
N ASN A 171 11.67 3.95 12.71
CA ASN A 171 12.81 3.60 11.87
C ASN A 171 12.37 2.78 10.65
N ASP A 172 13.08 2.95 9.55
CA ASP A 172 12.86 2.14 8.35
C ASP A 172 13.24 0.68 8.61
N ALA A 173 12.43 -0.24 8.09
CA ALA A 173 12.57 -1.67 8.26
C ALA A 173 12.39 -2.43 6.93
N SER A 174 12.79 -3.70 6.95
CA SER A 174 12.70 -4.59 5.79
C SER A 174 11.25 -4.93 5.45
N LEU A 175 10.92 -4.90 4.17
CA LEU A 175 9.61 -5.35 3.69
C LEU A 175 9.43 -6.85 3.90
N SER A 176 8.24 -7.25 4.34
CA SER A 176 7.78 -8.64 4.34
C SER A 176 7.52 -9.15 2.92
N ASN A 177 7.43 -10.47 2.75
CA ASN A 177 7.08 -11.07 1.45
C ASN A 177 5.69 -10.63 0.97
N GLU A 178 4.76 -10.38 1.89
CA GLU A 178 3.44 -9.86 1.58
C GLU A 178 3.51 -8.44 1.02
N GLN A 179 4.24 -7.55 1.69
CA GLN A 179 4.42 -6.16 1.24
C GLN A 179 5.14 -6.10 -0.12
N ILE A 180 6.21 -6.88 -0.30
CA ILE A 180 6.92 -7.01 -1.58
C ILE A 180 5.96 -7.46 -2.68
N THR A 181 5.20 -8.52 -2.44
CA THR A 181 4.26 -9.07 -3.43
C THR A 181 3.21 -8.03 -3.80
N TYR A 182 2.66 -7.34 -2.81
CA TYR A 182 1.64 -6.31 -3.02
C TYR A 182 2.16 -5.18 -3.91
N PHE A 183 3.29 -4.55 -3.54
CA PHE A 183 3.83 -3.42 -4.28
C PHE A 183 4.46 -3.79 -5.61
N SER A 184 5.05 -5.00 -5.72
CA SER A 184 5.54 -5.51 -7.00
C SER A 184 4.43 -5.65 -8.03
N ASN A 185 3.23 -6.01 -7.57
CA ASN A 185 2.07 -6.05 -8.44
C ASN A 185 1.45 -4.67 -8.68
N ARG A 186 1.35 -3.81 -7.64
CA ARG A 186 0.83 -2.45 -7.77
C ARG A 186 1.60 -1.62 -8.80
N PHE A 187 2.92 -1.75 -8.82
CA PHE A 187 3.81 -1.02 -9.73
C PHE A 187 4.37 -1.89 -10.86
N HIS A 188 3.72 -3.03 -11.15
CA HIS A 188 4.25 -4.04 -12.07
C HIS A 188 4.54 -3.49 -13.47
N GLU A 189 3.51 -2.93 -14.09
CA GLU A 189 3.57 -2.43 -15.47
C GLU A 189 4.32 -1.10 -15.50
N PRO A 190 5.37 -0.99 -16.34
CA PRO A 190 6.01 0.28 -16.62
C PRO A 190 5.06 1.29 -17.26
N GLU A 191 5.06 2.51 -16.74
CA GLU A 191 4.26 3.63 -17.26
C GLU A 191 5.15 4.61 -18.04
N PHE A 192 4.56 5.29 -19.03
CA PHE A 192 5.26 6.24 -19.90
C PHE A 192 4.50 7.56 -19.94
N TYR A 193 5.21 8.66 -19.67
CA TYR A 193 4.63 10.00 -19.68
C TYR A 193 5.43 10.93 -20.58
N SER A 194 4.76 11.96 -21.09
CA SER A 194 5.48 13.06 -21.74
C SER A 194 6.23 13.90 -20.71
N ASN A 195 7.30 14.60 -21.14
CA ASN A 195 8.01 15.52 -20.26
C ASN A 195 7.10 16.59 -19.66
N THR A 196 6.17 17.16 -20.45
CA THR A 196 5.26 18.18 -19.96
C THR A 196 4.33 17.65 -18.87
N GLU A 197 3.89 16.40 -19.00
CA GLU A 197 3.00 15.76 -18.03
C GLU A 197 3.72 15.40 -16.74
N ALA A 198 4.84 14.69 -16.83
CA ALA A 198 5.61 14.23 -15.67
C ALA A 198 6.12 15.40 -14.80
N HIS A 199 6.49 16.51 -15.45
CA HIS A 199 7.04 17.70 -14.80
C HIS A 199 5.99 18.78 -14.57
N SER A 200 4.71 18.49 -14.79
CA SER A 200 3.65 19.43 -14.46
C SER A 200 3.55 19.57 -12.94
N PHE A 201 3.55 20.81 -12.47
CA PHE A 201 3.36 21.14 -11.07
C PHE A 201 2.28 22.23 -10.99
N ALA A 202 1.17 21.93 -10.33
CA ALA A 202 0.10 22.87 -10.08
C ALA A 202 0.16 23.28 -8.60
N MET A 203 0.24 24.57 -8.34
CA MET A 203 0.12 25.14 -7.00
C MET A 203 -1.17 25.94 -6.92
N GLU A 204 -2.09 25.54 -6.05
CA GLU A 204 -3.23 26.38 -5.71
C GLU A 204 -2.79 27.42 -4.70
N VAL A 205 -2.86 28.69 -5.09
CA VAL A 205 -2.53 29.82 -4.22
C VAL A 205 -3.82 30.36 -3.63
N GLY A 206 -4.02 30.09 -2.35
CA GLY A 206 -5.05 30.73 -1.54
C GLY A 206 -4.50 31.95 -0.79
N TYR A 207 -5.35 32.92 -0.50
CA TYR A 207 -5.07 33.94 0.51
C TYR A 207 -6.14 33.85 1.59
N ALA A 208 -5.76 34.20 2.82
CA ALA A 208 -6.68 34.28 3.94
C ALA A 208 -6.79 35.73 4.39
N ASP A 209 -8.01 36.22 4.60
CA ASP A 209 -8.28 37.56 5.10
C ASP A 209 -8.18 37.64 6.63
N SER A 210 -8.07 36.49 7.30
CA SER A 210 -7.93 36.38 8.74
C SER A 210 -7.05 35.20 9.17
N LYS A 211 -6.54 35.27 10.40
CA LYS A 211 -5.79 34.17 10.99
C LYS A 211 -6.65 32.92 11.13
N GLU A 212 -7.92 33.08 11.47
CA GLU A 212 -8.87 31.98 11.64
C GLU A 212 -9.15 31.27 10.32
N GLU A 213 -9.28 32.01 9.23
CA GLU A 213 -9.42 31.45 7.88
C GLU A 213 -8.14 30.74 7.43
N PHE A 214 -6.97 31.33 7.67
CA PHE A 214 -5.69 30.67 7.38
C PHE A 214 -5.57 29.33 8.10
N LEU A 215 -5.94 29.27 9.39
CA LEU A 215 -5.90 28.03 10.16
C LEU A 215 -6.93 26.99 9.69
N ARG A 216 -8.07 27.42 9.14
CA ARG A 216 -9.04 26.53 8.47
C ARG A 216 -8.50 26.00 7.14
N MET A 217 -7.89 26.86 6.31
CA MET A 217 -7.27 26.43 5.05
C MET A 217 -6.15 25.40 5.25
N LEU A 218 -5.42 25.49 6.37
CA LEU A 218 -4.42 24.49 6.76
C LEU A 218 -5.01 23.22 7.41
N GLY A 219 -6.33 23.14 7.58
CA GLY A 219 -6.99 22.00 8.25
C GLY A 219 -6.64 21.86 9.73
N ILE A 220 -6.13 22.91 10.37
CA ILE A 220 -5.73 22.91 11.79
C ILE A 220 -6.96 23.12 12.70
N VAL A 221 -7.98 23.80 12.18
CA VAL A 221 -9.25 24.05 12.88
C VAL A 221 -10.33 23.23 12.18
N PRO A 222 -11.12 22.42 12.91
CA PRO A 222 -12.25 21.71 12.33
C PRO A 222 -13.20 22.71 11.66
N GLU A 223 -13.78 22.33 10.53
CA GLU A 223 -14.90 23.10 10.00
C GLU A 223 -15.99 23.15 11.06
N ALA A 224 -16.54 24.35 11.30
CA ALA A 224 -17.64 24.49 12.23
C ALA A 224 -18.81 23.69 11.67
N ASP A 225 -19.19 22.61 12.33
CA ASP A 225 -20.38 21.83 12.00
C ASP A 225 -21.59 22.74 12.22
N GLU A 226 -22.14 23.31 11.14
CA GLU A 226 -23.35 24.15 11.20
C GLU A 226 -24.61 23.36 11.61
N ASN A 227 -24.51 22.05 11.88
CA ASN A 227 -25.64 21.17 12.18
C ASN A 227 -25.99 20.98 13.66
N ASP A 228 -25.32 21.65 14.61
CA ASP A 228 -25.59 21.43 16.04
C ASP A 228 -26.63 22.41 16.66
N PHE A 229 -27.40 23.12 15.83
CA PHE A 229 -28.47 24.04 16.27
C PHE A 229 -29.88 23.64 15.81
N GLU A 230 -30.22 22.34 15.82
CA GLU A 230 -31.64 21.92 15.86
C GLU A 230 -31.83 20.68 16.77
N ARG A 231 -31.84 20.88 18.09
CA ARG A 231 -32.52 20.00 19.05
C ARG A 231 -33.11 20.78 20.22
#